data_AF-A0A6H1K8Z9-F1
#
_entry.id   AF-A0A6H1K8Z9-F1
#
_cell.length_a   1.000
_cell.length_b   1.000
_cell.length_c   1.000
_cell.angle_alpha   90.00
_cell.angle_beta   90.00
_cell.angle_gamma   90.00
#
_symmetry.space_group_name_H-M   'P 1'
#
loop_
_entity.id
_entity.type
_entity.pdbx_description
1 polymer ?
#
loop_
_entity_poly.entity_id
_entity_poly.type
_entity_poly.pdbx_seq_one_letter_code
_entity_poly.pdbx_strand_id
1 'polypeptide(L)' 'MAHPDDGVEHVVIHPHPGHGVTVGVYLLADHLRSAEETAARLCRRAVAEIGPLPGWQVGRSEVPLLAPYGLDGLID' A
#
# COMPACT_ATOMS: atom_id res chain seq x y z
N MET A 1 5.25 6.73 8.93
CA MET A 1 5.03 7.84 7.98
C MET A 1 5.95 7.75 6.76
N ALA A 2 5.68 8.53 5.70
CA ALA A 2 6.52 8.64 4.51
C ALA A 2 7.73 9.55 4.74
N HIS A 3 8.90 9.15 4.25
CA HIS A 3 10.13 9.96 4.19
C HIS A 3 10.30 10.52 2.77
N PRO A 4 10.97 11.67 2.57
CA PRO A 4 11.29 12.18 1.23
C PRO A 4 11.97 11.15 0.30
N ASP A 5 12.80 10.27 0.88
CA ASP A 5 13.50 9.21 0.12
C ASP A 5 12.62 8.00 -0.22
N ASP A 6 11.39 7.92 0.32
CA ASP A 6 10.46 6.82 -0.02
C ASP A 6 9.82 7.03 -1.42
N GLY A 7 10.08 8.16 -2.09
CA GLY A 7 9.66 8.41 -3.47
C GLY A 7 8.15 8.43 -3.68
N VAL A 8 7.36 8.68 -2.62
CA VAL A 8 5.90 8.63 -2.65
C VAL A 8 5.34 9.89 -3.29
N GLU A 9 4.63 9.70 -4.39
CA GLU A 9 3.95 10.76 -5.15
C GLU A 9 2.50 10.93 -4.66
N HIS A 10 1.80 9.81 -4.40
CA HIS A 10 0.39 9.83 -4.04
C HIS A 10 -0.05 8.62 -3.21
N VAL A 11 -1.03 8.82 -2.34
CA VAL A 11 -1.63 7.77 -1.51
C VAL A 11 -3.14 7.83 -1.62
N VAL A 12 -3.75 6.68 -1.89
CA VAL A 12 -5.21 6.49 -1.95
C VAL A 12 -5.62 5.47 -0.90
N ILE A 13 -6.71 5.74 -0.20
CA ILE A 13 -7.24 4.85 0.83
C ILE A 13 -8.60 4.34 0.37
N HIS A 14 -8.75 3.02 0.30
CA HIS A 14 -9.98 2.33 -0.01
C HIS A 14 -10.44 1.52 1.21
N PRO A 15 -11.42 2.00 1.99
CA PRO A 15 -12.02 1.22 3.06
C PRO A 15 -12.87 0.11 2.45
N HIS A 16 -12.69 -1.12 2.92
CA HIS A 16 -13.55 -2.25 2.58
C HIS A 16 -14.30 -2.70 3.84
N PRO A 17 -15.57 -2.32 4.02
CA PRO A 17 -16.35 -2.66 5.22
C PRO A 17 -16.33 -4.18 5.49
N GLY A 18 -15.82 -4.58 6.66
CA GLY A 18 -15.74 -5.99 7.07
C GLY A 18 -14.46 -6.74 6.67
N HIS A 19 -13.64 -6.21 5.75
CA HIS A 19 -12.40 -6.88 5.30
C HIS A 19 -11.13 -6.05 5.55
N GLY A 20 -11.26 -4.78 5.96
CA GLY A 20 -10.13 -3.93 6.34
C GLY A 20 -10.02 -2.70 5.44
N VAL A 21 -8.78 -2.26 5.18
CA VAL A 21 -8.48 -1.10 4.33
C VAL A 21 -7.37 -1.48 3.38
N THR A 22 -7.57 -1.13 2.11
CA THR A 22 -6.52 -1.18 1.09
C THR A 22 -5.91 0.20 0.94
N VAL A 23 -4.59 0.28 1.01
CA VAL A 23 -3.83 1.51 0.79
C VAL A 23 -3.08 1.39 -0.53
N GLY A 24 -3.50 2.18 -1.52
CA GLY A 24 -2.80 2.34 -2.80
C GLY A 24 -1.70 3.37 -2.65
N VAL A 25 -0.45 3.00 -2.95
CA VAL A 25 0.71 3.90 -2.89
C VAL A 25 1.31 4.01 -4.28
N TYR A 26 1.31 5.23 -4.81
CA TYR A 26 2.01 5.58 -6.05
C TYR A 26 3.37 6.16 -5.67
N LEU A 27 4.44 5.49 -6.09
CA LEU A 27 5.80 5.87 -5.74
C LEU A 27 6.77 5.56 -6.89
N LEU A 28 7.89 6.27 -6.92
CA LEU A 28 8.99 6.07 -7.86
C LEU A 28 9.99 5.04 -7.31
N ALA A 29 10.25 3.97 -8.07
CA ALA A 29 11.26 2.97 -7.75
C ALA A 29 11.82 2.34 -9.02
N ASP A 30 13.09 1.93 -8.96
CA ASP A 30 13.79 1.30 -10.08
C ASP A 30 13.25 -0.11 -10.42
N HIS A 31 12.57 -0.75 -9.47
CA HIS A 31 12.03 -2.09 -9.63
C HIS A 31 10.80 -2.34 -8.76
N LEU A 32 9.90 -3.23 -9.24
CA LEU A 32 8.64 -3.56 -8.57
C LEU A 32 8.84 -3.97 -7.11
N ARG A 33 9.80 -4.88 -6.85
CA ARG A 33 10.12 -5.32 -5.49
C ARG A 33 10.44 -4.16 -4.52
N SER A 34 11.12 -3.12 -5.02
CA SER A 34 11.51 -1.97 -4.19
C SER A 34 10.33 -1.04 -3.94
N ALA A 35 9.40 -0.94 -4.90
CA ALA A 35 8.11 -0.30 -4.66
C ALA A 35 7.29 -1.05 -3.59
N GLU A 36 7.18 -2.37 -3.69
CA GLU A 36 6.44 -3.20 -2.72
C GLU A 36 7.03 -3.11 -1.32
N GLU A 37 8.35 -3.25 -1.19
CA GLU A 37 9.05 -3.16 0.09
C GLU A 37 8.90 -1.77 0.73
N THR A 38 8.94 -0.71 -0.10
CA THR A 38 8.76 0.68 0.35
C THR A 38 7.33 0.96 0.80
N ALA A 39 6.33 0.53 0.02
CA ALA A 39 4.92 0.64 0.40
C ALA A 39 4.64 -0.12 1.70
N ALA A 40 5.15 -1.35 1.84
CA ALA A 40 4.99 -2.15 3.06
C ALA A 40 5.65 -1.47 4.28
N ARG A 41 6.85 -0.90 4.10
CA ARG A 41 7.57 -0.19 5.15
C ARG A 41 6.81 1.07 5.58
N LEU A 42 6.30 1.85 4.63
CA LEU A 42 5.48 3.02 4.90
C LEU A 42 4.23 2.67 5.71
N CYS A 43 3.49 1.63 5.29
CA CYS A 43 2.28 1.19 5.98
C CYS A 43 2.58 0.67 7.39
N ARG A 44 3.67 -0.11 7.58
CA ARG A 44 4.08 -0.56 8.92
C ARG A 44 4.42 0.61 9.84
N ARG A 45 5.17 1.60 9.36
CA ARG A 45 5.46 2.81 10.14
C ARG A 45 4.18 3.58 10.46
N ALA A 46 3.27 3.72 9.49
CA ALA A 46 1.99 4.42 9.71
C ALA A 46 1.15 3.74 10.79
N VAL A 47 1.04 2.41 10.78
CA VAL A 47 0.34 1.64 11.82
C VAL A 47 1.03 1.77 13.18
N ALA A 48 2.37 1.80 13.22
CA ALA A 48 3.12 1.92 14.47
C ALA A 48 3.10 3.33 15.08
N GLU A 49 3.03 4.37 14.25
CA GLU A 49 3.18 5.77 14.66
C GLU A 49 1.85 6.52 14.80
N ILE A 50 0.83 6.18 14.00
CA ILE A 50 -0.47 6.87 14.03
C ILE A 50 -1.41 6.17 15.02
N GLY A 51 -1.18 6.43 16.31
CA GLY A 51 -2.08 6.05 17.42
C GLY A 51 -2.34 4.53 17.54
N PRO A 52 -3.05 4.07 18.58
CA PRO A 52 -3.31 2.66 18.73
C PRO A 52 -4.40 2.29 17.71
N LEU A 53 -4.00 1.80 16.53
CA LEU A 53 -4.82 0.96 15.67
C LEU A 53 -4.66 -0.48 16.18
N PRO A 54 -5.29 -0.85 17.32
CA PRO A 54 -4.97 -2.07 18.02
C PRO A 54 -5.49 -3.23 17.16
N GLY A 55 -4.62 -4.17 16.82
CA GLY A 55 -4.97 -5.31 15.97
C GLY A 55 -4.85 -5.06 14.46
N TRP A 56 -4.44 -3.86 14.03
CA TRP A 56 -4.14 -3.62 12.63
C TRP A 56 -2.73 -4.12 12.30
N GLN A 57 -2.63 -4.91 11.24
CA GLN A 57 -1.38 -5.41 10.72
C GLN A 57 -1.37 -5.24 9.20
N VAL A 58 -0.19 -4.96 8.65
CA VAL A 58 -0.02 -4.98 7.19
C VAL A 58 -0.10 -6.44 6.74
N GLY A 59 -1.18 -6.80 6.04
CA GLY A 59 -1.38 -8.16 5.55
C GLY A 59 -0.52 -8.48 4.33
N ARG A 60 -0.68 -7.70 3.25
CA ARG A 60 0.01 -7.90 1.97
C ARG A 60 0.35 -6.54 1.36
N SER A 61 1.46 -6.48 0.63
CA SER A 61 1.85 -5.31 -0.17
C SER A 61 2.48 -5.82 -1.44
N GLU A 62 1.79 -5.58 -2.55
CA GLU A 62 2.19 -6.06 -3.87
C GLU A 62 1.75 -5.06 -4.92
N VAL A 63 2.51 -5.00 -6.02
CA VAL A 63 2.09 -4.23 -7.18
C VAL A 63 1.11 -5.10 -7.98
N PRO A 64 -0.11 -4.61 -8.25
CA PRO A 64 -1.02 -5.34 -9.13
C PRO A 64 -0.39 -5.42 -10.52
N LEU A 65 0.00 -6.63 -10.92
CA LEU A 65 0.43 -6.89 -12.29
C LEU A 65 -0.80 -6.79 -13.19
N LEU A 66 -0.91 -5.70 -13.93
CA LEU A 66 -1.91 -5.58 -14.97
C LEU A 66 -1.56 -6.58 -16.07
N ALA A 67 -2.35 -7.64 -16.20
CA ALA A 67 -2.29 -8.45 -17.41
C ALA A 67 -2.59 -7.55 -18.62
N PRO A 68 -2.01 -7.83 -19.80
CA PRO A 68 -2.24 -7.02 -21.01
C PRO A 68 -3.72 -6.95 -21.45
N TYR A 69 -4.61 -7.71 -20.80
CA TYR A 69 -6.06 -7.65 -20.99
C TYR A 69 -6.76 -7.50 -19.63
N GLY A 70 -7.17 -6.27 -19.32
CA GLY A 70 -8.43 -6.00 -18.61
C GLY A 70 -8.44 -6.17 -17.08
N LEU A 71 -8.88 -5.12 -16.41
CA LEU A 71 -9.12 -5.00 -14.96
C LEU A 71 -10.33 -5.84 -14.51
N ASP A 72 -10.28 -7.16 -14.54
CA ASP A 72 -11.42 -8.01 -14.12
C ASP A 72 -11.50 -8.29 -12.61
N GLY A 73 -10.78 -7.53 -11.76
CA GLY A 73 -10.75 -7.85 -10.33
C GLY A 73 -10.31 -6.74 -9.38
N LEU A 74 -10.37 -5.47 -9.77
CA LEU A 74 -10.03 -4.36 -8.86
C LEU A 74 -11.17 -4.00 -7.89
N ILE A 75 -12.25 -4.77 -7.85
CA ILE A 75 -13.34 -4.59 -6.90
C ILE A 75 -13.78 -5.98 -6.41
N ASP A 76 -13.20 -6.39 -5.30
CA ASP A 76 -13.98 -6.84 -4.15
C ASP A 76 -13.37 -6.13 -2.93
#